data_AF-A0A969RIT6-F1
#
_entry.id   AF-A0A969RIT6-F1
#
_cell.length_a   1.000
_cell.length_b   1.000
_cell.length_c   1.000
_cell.angle_alpha   90.00
_cell.angle_beta   90.00
_cell.angle_gamma   90.00
#
_symmetry.space_group_name_H-M   'P 1'
#
loop_
_entity.id
_entity.type
_entity.pdbx_description
1 polymer ?
#
loop_
_entity_poly.entity_id
_entity_poly.type
_entity_poly.pdbx_seq_one_letter_code
_entity_poly.pdbx_strand_id
1 'polypeptide(L)'
;MVTALVMGVRYVGGLQSWELQALDQLMRSRPDEPPDSRLLIVTVTEDDFRLPEQQQRKGSLSDLALAKLLEKLAAYKPRAIGLDIYRDFPVSPEQTALANRLRQDTNFFAICKGSDPVTLHPGISPPPEVPVARQGFSDLVKDADEVLHRHLLVMDSNPISSCTTPYALSAQLAFYALATEKIAVSYNSQGELKVGDVVLKQLQNHRGGYHQVDTWGYQILLNYRSYRSPTSIAQTVTLEQVLRNQIRPEDVHDRIVLVGVTAPSAGDYLLTPYKANEDSTNEMPGVIAHAQMISQILSAVKDKRPLLEVWSIWKDSLWVWVWAVTGGILIVYGNRSRIILVLAIAGSLGILYPLCLYLLI
;
A
#
# COMPACT_ATOMS: atom_id res chain seq x y z
N MET A 1 -33.56 -15.97 -13.17
CA MET A 1 -33.14 -15.25 -14.38
C MET A 1 -32.25 -14.05 -14.06
N VAL A 2 -32.71 -13.09 -13.24
CA VAL A 2 -31.93 -11.88 -12.88
C VAL A 2 -30.56 -12.20 -12.28
N THR A 3 -30.48 -13.10 -11.28
CA THR A 3 -29.20 -13.52 -10.69
C THR A 3 -28.22 -14.06 -11.72
N ALA A 4 -28.68 -14.95 -12.60
CA ALA A 4 -27.83 -15.54 -13.64
C ALA A 4 -27.34 -14.48 -14.64
N LEU A 5 -28.20 -13.51 -14.99
CA LEU A 5 -27.82 -12.40 -15.87
C LEU A 5 -26.78 -11.49 -15.19
N VAL A 6 -27.00 -11.09 -13.94
CA VAL A 6 -26.05 -10.26 -13.17
C VAL A 6 -24.71 -11.00 -13.04
N MET A 7 -24.73 -12.27 -12.62
CA MET A 7 -23.50 -13.06 -12.49
C MET A 7 -22.79 -13.26 -13.83
N GLY A 8 -23.53 -13.40 -14.94
CA GLY A 8 -22.96 -13.47 -16.28
C GLY A 8 -22.26 -12.18 -16.71
N VAL A 9 -22.90 -11.01 -16.48
CA VAL A 9 -22.30 -9.69 -16.76
C VAL A 9 -21.08 -9.45 -15.87
N ARG A 10 -21.16 -9.83 -14.58
CA ARG A 10 -20.01 -9.78 -13.65
C ARG A 10 -18.87 -10.64 -14.15
N TYR A 11 -19.13 -11.89 -14.54
CA TYR A 11 -18.10 -12.82 -15.00
C TYR A 11 -17.25 -12.29 -16.16
N VAL A 12 -17.84 -11.50 -17.07
CA VAL A 12 -17.14 -10.85 -18.18
C VAL A 12 -16.55 -9.48 -17.83
N GLY A 13 -16.64 -9.05 -16.57
CA GLY A 13 -16.10 -7.78 -16.08
C GLY A 13 -16.99 -6.56 -16.33
N GLY A 14 -18.22 -6.73 -16.83
CA GLY A 14 -19.09 -5.61 -17.25
C GLY A 14 -19.56 -4.70 -16.13
N LEU A 15 -19.47 -5.13 -14.86
CA LEU A 15 -19.80 -4.33 -13.68
C LEU A 15 -18.57 -3.91 -12.85
N GLN A 16 -17.36 -4.37 -13.23
CA GLN A 16 -16.16 -4.24 -12.39
C GLN A 16 -15.87 -2.78 -12.01
N SER A 17 -15.99 -1.83 -12.95
CA SER A 17 -15.77 -0.41 -12.65
C SER A 17 -16.71 0.14 -11.58
N TRP A 18 -17.99 -0.27 -11.58
CA TRP A 18 -18.93 0.17 -10.55
C TRP A 18 -18.70 -0.54 -9.21
N GLU A 19 -18.22 -1.77 -9.23
CA GLU A 19 -17.87 -2.53 -8.03
C GLU A 19 -16.65 -1.92 -7.33
N LEU A 20 -15.63 -1.50 -8.08
CA LEU A 20 -14.47 -0.78 -7.53
C LEU A 20 -14.87 0.60 -6.99
N GLN A 21 -15.71 1.36 -7.70
CA GLN A 21 -16.23 2.63 -7.19
C GLN A 21 -17.06 2.46 -5.90
N ALA A 22 -17.83 1.37 -5.80
CA ALA A 22 -18.56 1.04 -4.58
C ALA A 22 -17.60 0.67 -3.44
N LEU A 23 -16.53 -0.09 -3.73
CA LEU A 23 -15.47 -0.40 -2.78
C LEU A 23 -14.82 0.90 -2.27
N ASP A 24 -14.49 1.85 -3.15
CA ASP A 24 -13.93 3.15 -2.76
C ASP A 24 -14.83 3.91 -1.81
N GLN A 25 -16.12 3.96 -2.13
CA GLN A 25 -17.08 4.66 -1.30
C GLN A 25 -17.23 4.00 0.08
N LEU A 26 -17.21 2.67 0.15
CA LEU A 26 -17.20 1.96 1.42
C LEU A 26 -15.90 2.21 2.19
N MET A 27 -14.73 2.21 1.54
CA MET A 27 -13.46 2.55 2.19
C MET A 27 -13.50 3.94 2.82
N ARG A 28 -13.98 4.95 2.08
CA ARG A 28 -14.12 6.34 2.56
C ARG A 28 -15.15 6.51 3.68
N SER A 29 -16.04 5.54 3.89
CA SER A 29 -17.10 5.59 4.90
C SER A 29 -16.74 4.88 6.20
N ARG A 30 -15.53 4.32 6.29
CA ARG A 30 -15.07 3.62 7.49
C ARG A 30 -14.80 4.60 8.62
N PRO A 31 -14.96 4.15 9.88
CA PRO A 31 -14.58 4.96 11.03
C PRO A 31 -13.08 5.26 11.02
N ASP A 32 -12.71 6.39 11.61
CA ASP A 32 -11.30 6.75 11.80
C ASP A 32 -10.61 5.76 12.74
N GLU A 33 -9.49 5.23 12.28
CA GLU A 33 -8.49 4.49 13.05
C GLU A 33 -7.38 5.45 13.50
N PRO A 34 -6.75 5.27 14.67
CA PRO A 34 -5.64 6.12 15.09
C PRO A 34 -4.39 5.92 14.20
N PRO A 35 -3.48 6.91 14.13
CA PRO A 35 -2.20 6.75 13.42
C PRO A 35 -1.39 5.54 13.91
N ASP A 36 -0.59 4.96 13.02
CA ASP A 36 0.35 3.90 13.39
C ASP A 36 1.56 4.44 14.16
N SER A 37 1.59 4.20 15.47
CA SER A 37 2.71 4.61 16.32
C SER A 37 3.99 3.81 16.09
N ARG A 38 3.96 2.73 15.29
CA ARG A 38 5.14 1.93 14.93
C ARG A 38 5.91 2.52 13.76
N LEU A 39 5.36 3.53 13.10
CA LEU A 39 5.92 4.15 11.89
C LEU A 39 6.33 5.60 12.17
N LEU A 40 7.35 6.05 11.45
CA LEU A 40 7.71 7.46 11.28
C LEU A 40 7.96 7.70 9.80
N ILE A 41 7.47 8.81 9.25
CA ILE A 41 7.70 9.19 7.87
C ILE A 41 8.59 10.45 7.85
N VAL A 42 9.76 10.33 7.25
CA VAL A 42 10.66 11.43 6.94
C VAL A 42 10.42 11.84 5.50
N THR A 43 9.82 13.02 5.31
CA THR A 43 9.48 13.53 3.98
C THR A 43 10.56 14.44 3.44
N VAL A 44 10.80 14.33 2.14
CA VAL A 44 11.66 15.24 1.39
C VAL A 44 10.74 16.14 0.57
N THR A 45 10.68 17.40 0.97
CA THR A 45 9.82 18.45 0.40
C THR A 45 10.57 19.27 -0.66
N GLU A 46 9.88 20.20 -1.30
CA GLU A 46 10.49 21.14 -2.26
C GLU A 46 11.59 21.99 -1.61
N ASP A 47 11.36 22.45 -0.38
CA ASP A 47 12.32 23.27 0.35
C ASP A 47 13.57 22.46 0.73
N ASP A 48 13.40 21.16 1.00
CA ASP A 48 14.51 20.26 1.30
C ASP A 48 15.51 20.14 0.14
N PHE A 49 15.07 20.29 -1.12
CA PHE A 49 15.98 20.27 -2.28
C PHE A 49 16.97 21.43 -2.32
N ARG A 50 16.70 22.51 -1.57
CA ARG A 50 17.55 23.71 -1.50
C ARG A 50 18.50 23.68 -0.31
N LEU A 51 18.45 22.65 0.53
CA LEU A 51 19.34 22.52 1.67
C LEU A 51 20.81 22.49 1.22
N PRO A 52 21.74 23.09 2.00
CA PRO A 52 23.18 23.02 1.71
C PRO A 52 23.68 21.57 1.57
N GLU A 53 23.11 20.65 2.35
CA GLU A 53 23.40 19.23 2.25
C GLU A 53 23.06 18.63 0.88
N GLN A 54 22.10 19.18 0.14
CA GLN A 54 21.56 18.62 -1.10
C GLN A 54 22.18 19.17 -2.40
N GLN A 55 23.17 20.05 -2.31
CA GLN A 55 23.75 20.72 -3.49
C GLN A 55 24.26 19.77 -4.58
N GLN A 56 24.74 18.57 -4.20
CA GLN A 56 25.27 17.56 -5.12
C GLN A 56 24.27 16.44 -5.44
N ARG A 57 22.96 16.68 -5.26
CA ARG A 57 21.92 15.69 -5.56
C ARG A 57 21.93 15.27 -7.04
N LYS A 58 21.60 14.00 -7.30
CA LYS A 58 21.53 13.41 -8.65
C LYS A 58 20.19 12.71 -8.86
N GLY A 59 19.08 13.45 -8.74
CA GLY A 59 17.73 12.87 -8.79
C GLY A 59 17.34 12.02 -7.57
N SER A 60 18.20 11.98 -6.56
CA SER A 60 18.02 11.29 -5.27
C SER A 60 18.52 12.19 -4.14
N LEU A 61 18.52 11.71 -2.88
CA LEU A 61 19.25 12.38 -1.81
C LEU A 61 20.75 12.42 -2.17
N SER A 62 21.39 13.57 -1.93
CA SER A 62 22.85 13.64 -1.96
C SER A 62 23.46 12.68 -0.93
N ASP A 63 24.70 12.26 -1.18
CA ASP A 63 25.42 11.38 -0.27
C ASP A 63 25.61 12.03 1.11
N LEU A 64 25.88 13.34 1.13
CA LEU A 64 26.02 14.10 2.37
C LEU A 64 24.71 14.15 3.17
N ALA A 65 23.58 14.37 2.50
CA ALA A 65 22.28 14.40 3.16
C ALA A 65 21.89 13.02 3.70
N LEU A 66 22.07 11.96 2.90
CA LEU A 66 21.78 10.59 3.33
C LEU A 66 22.70 10.16 4.48
N ALA A 67 24.00 10.46 4.41
CA ALA A 67 24.95 10.15 5.48
C ALA A 67 24.53 10.79 6.81
N LYS A 68 24.24 12.10 6.80
CA LYS A 68 23.79 12.82 7.99
C LYS A 68 22.45 12.32 8.50
N LEU A 69 21.49 12.08 7.60
CA LEU A 69 20.18 11.54 7.97
C LEU A 69 20.34 10.21 8.71
N LEU A 70 21.09 9.27 8.14
CA LEU A 70 21.31 7.96 8.74
C LEU A 70 22.08 8.05 10.06
N GLU A 71 23.08 8.92 10.16
CA GLU A 71 23.79 9.21 11.42
C GLU A 71 22.83 9.66 12.53
N LYS A 72 21.95 10.63 12.23
CA LYS A 72 20.97 11.17 13.18
C LYS A 72 19.95 10.13 13.61
N LEU A 73 19.39 9.39 12.67
CA LEU A 73 18.42 8.35 12.97
C LEU A 73 19.05 7.21 13.80
N ALA A 74 20.28 6.82 13.49
CA ALA A 74 20.99 5.75 14.21
C ALA A 74 21.07 5.99 15.72
N ALA A 75 21.30 7.24 16.13
CA ALA A 75 21.42 7.63 17.53
C ALA A 75 20.17 7.27 18.34
N TYR A 76 19.01 7.20 17.69
CA TYR A 76 17.73 6.88 18.33
C TYR A 76 17.29 5.42 18.18
N LYS A 77 18.10 4.57 17.51
CA LYS A 77 17.88 3.12 17.37
C LYS A 77 16.51 2.78 16.76
N PRO A 78 16.24 3.14 15.50
CA PRO A 78 15.03 2.73 14.80
C PRO A 78 15.02 1.22 14.59
N ARG A 79 13.81 0.64 14.52
CA ARG A 79 13.61 -0.76 14.18
C ARG A 79 14.13 -1.05 12.78
N ALA A 80 13.77 -0.22 11.80
CA ALA A 80 14.24 -0.30 10.43
C ALA A 80 14.19 1.08 9.77
N ILE A 81 14.97 1.27 8.71
CA ILE A 81 14.95 2.46 7.86
C ILE A 81 14.74 1.99 6.43
N GLY A 82 13.66 2.43 5.79
CA GLY A 82 13.39 2.20 4.38
C GLY A 82 13.57 3.48 3.58
N LEU A 83 14.48 3.47 2.60
CA LEU A 83 14.65 4.55 1.66
C LEU A 83 13.78 4.31 0.42
N ASP A 84 12.65 4.99 0.36
CA ASP A 84 11.73 5.03 -0.79
C ASP A 84 12.12 6.15 -1.76
N ILE A 85 13.39 6.13 -2.18
CA ILE A 85 13.99 7.08 -3.13
C ILE A 85 15.00 6.29 -3.95
N TYR A 86 14.87 6.33 -5.28
CA TYR A 86 15.79 5.62 -6.16
C TYR A 86 17.22 6.12 -6.01
N ARG A 87 18.17 5.20 -6.08
CA ARG A 87 19.60 5.49 -6.01
C ARG A 87 20.37 4.44 -6.80
N ASP A 88 20.36 4.57 -8.11
CA ASP A 88 20.96 3.65 -9.08
C ASP A 88 22.46 3.91 -9.33
N PHE A 89 23.13 4.58 -8.39
CA PHE A 89 24.52 5.00 -8.51
C PHE A 89 25.32 4.72 -7.22
N PRO A 90 26.63 4.44 -7.33
CA PRO A 90 27.47 4.20 -6.17
C PRO A 90 27.66 5.45 -5.32
N VAL A 91 27.93 5.25 -4.04
CA VAL A 91 28.38 6.32 -3.15
C VAL A 91 29.70 6.92 -3.65
N SER A 92 29.81 8.24 -3.58
CA SER A 92 31.01 9.00 -3.92
C SER A 92 32.22 8.48 -3.13
N PRO A 93 33.42 8.41 -3.74
CA PRO A 93 34.65 8.07 -3.05
C PRO A 93 34.95 8.94 -1.82
N GLU A 94 34.40 10.15 -1.77
CA GLU A 94 34.54 11.09 -0.64
C GLU A 94 33.67 10.71 0.57
N GLN A 95 32.67 9.84 0.39
CA GLN A 95 31.66 9.47 1.40
C GLN A 95 31.80 7.99 1.83
N THR A 96 33.03 7.56 2.12
CA THR A 96 33.33 6.16 2.50
C THR A 96 32.56 5.67 3.72
N ALA A 97 32.26 6.56 4.68
CA ALA A 97 31.46 6.23 5.85
C ALA A 97 30.03 5.81 5.47
N LEU A 98 29.40 6.51 4.52
CA LEU A 98 28.09 6.14 3.99
C LEU A 98 28.17 4.80 3.27
N ALA A 99 29.17 4.59 2.39
CA ALA A 99 29.33 3.33 1.68
C ALA A 99 29.45 2.12 2.64
N ASN A 100 30.24 2.27 3.71
CA ASN A 100 30.37 1.24 4.74
C ASN A 100 29.06 0.99 5.48
N ARG A 101 28.34 2.07 5.82
CA ARG A 101 27.03 1.99 6.47
C ARG A 101 26.02 1.24 5.61
N LEU A 102 25.92 1.58 4.32
CA LEU A 102 25.02 0.91 3.39
C LEU A 102 25.32 -0.58 3.24
N ARG A 103 26.59 -1.00 3.35
CA ARG A 103 27.01 -2.41 3.33
C ARG A 103 26.74 -3.15 4.64
N GLN A 104 26.94 -2.50 5.79
CA GLN A 104 27.03 -3.16 7.10
C GLN A 104 25.75 -3.03 7.94
N ASP A 105 25.01 -1.92 7.84
CA ASP A 105 23.82 -1.70 8.66
C ASP A 105 22.75 -2.73 8.31
N THR A 106 22.34 -3.53 9.31
CA THR A 106 21.37 -4.60 9.12
C THR A 106 19.93 -4.11 8.98
N ASN A 107 19.66 -2.87 9.36
CA ASN A 107 18.32 -2.29 9.46
C ASN A 107 18.05 -1.21 8.40
N PHE A 108 18.93 -1.02 7.41
CA PHE A 108 18.71 -0.11 6.29
C PHE A 108 18.31 -0.87 5.02
N PHE A 109 17.22 -0.45 4.40
CA PHE A 109 16.65 -1.04 3.19
C PHE A 109 16.53 0.02 2.09
N ALA A 110 16.82 -0.38 0.85
CA ALA A 110 16.72 0.49 -0.32
C ALA A 110 15.80 -0.10 -1.39
N ILE A 111 15.31 0.77 -2.27
CA ILE A 111 14.46 0.35 -3.37
C ILE A 111 15.22 0.04 -4.66
N CYS A 112 14.59 -0.79 -5.47
CA CYS A 112 14.82 -0.93 -6.90
C CYS A 112 13.47 -1.03 -7.62
N LYS A 113 13.48 -0.93 -8.96
CA LYS A 113 12.29 -1.12 -9.79
C LYS A 113 12.49 -2.27 -10.77
N GLY A 114 11.54 -3.19 -10.82
CA GLY A 114 11.47 -4.23 -11.83
C GLY A 114 11.44 -3.65 -13.25
N SER A 115 11.94 -4.42 -14.21
CA SER A 115 11.78 -4.07 -15.63
C SER A 115 10.34 -4.36 -16.06
N ASP A 116 9.75 -3.47 -16.85
CA ASP A 116 8.39 -3.63 -17.38
C ASP A 116 8.45 -3.73 -18.92
N PRO A 117 8.18 -4.90 -19.49
CA PRO A 117 8.21 -5.09 -20.94
C PRO A 117 7.03 -4.40 -21.65
N VAL A 118 5.92 -4.12 -20.96
CA VAL A 118 4.74 -3.47 -21.55
C VAL A 118 5.03 -1.99 -21.79
N THR A 119 5.64 -1.32 -20.81
CA THR A 119 6.05 0.09 -20.94
C THR A 119 7.45 0.27 -21.53
N LEU A 120 8.14 -0.84 -21.84
CA LEU A 120 9.55 -0.87 -22.25
C LEU A 120 10.49 -0.19 -21.24
N HIS A 121 10.12 -0.20 -19.96
CA HIS A 121 10.93 0.37 -18.89
C HIS A 121 12.02 -0.64 -18.49
N PRO A 122 13.32 -0.28 -18.53
CA PRO A 122 14.41 -1.21 -18.26
C PRO A 122 14.52 -1.63 -16.77
N GLY A 123 13.77 -0.96 -15.90
CA GLY A 123 13.87 -1.07 -14.45
C GLY A 123 14.84 -0.02 -13.89
N ILE A 124 14.97 0.01 -12.57
CA ILE A 124 15.88 0.93 -11.87
C ILE A 124 16.71 0.11 -10.89
N SER A 125 18.03 0.23 -10.99
CA SER A 125 18.95 -0.51 -10.15
C SER A 125 18.95 -0.02 -8.70
N PRO A 126 19.16 -0.91 -7.72
CA PRO A 126 19.38 -0.51 -6.33
C PRO A 126 20.76 0.14 -6.16
N PRO A 127 21.02 0.80 -5.01
CA PRO A 127 22.37 1.25 -4.66
C PRO A 127 23.32 0.04 -4.56
N PRO A 128 24.47 0.05 -5.27
CA PRO A 128 25.37 -1.11 -5.34
C PRO A 128 25.90 -1.60 -3.99
N GLU A 129 25.93 -0.73 -2.99
CA GLU A 129 26.40 -1.05 -1.64
C GLU A 129 25.42 -1.87 -0.81
N VAL A 130 24.12 -1.88 -1.16
CA VAL A 130 23.08 -2.57 -0.39
C VAL A 130 22.91 -3.99 -0.94
N PRO A 131 23.04 -5.06 -0.13
CA PRO A 131 22.85 -6.44 -0.56
C PRO A 131 21.37 -6.75 -0.87
N VAL A 132 21.11 -7.72 -1.75
CA VAL A 132 19.76 -8.11 -2.20
C VAL A 132 18.79 -8.40 -1.04
N ALA A 133 19.28 -9.00 0.05
CA ALA A 133 18.47 -9.28 1.25
C ALA A 133 17.92 -8.02 1.94
N ARG A 134 18.49 -6.85 1.67
CA ARG A 134 18.05 -5.53 2.17
C ARG A 134 17.54 -4.62 1.06
N GLN A 135 17.13 -5.21 -0.06
CA GLN A 135 16.47 -4.50 -1.15
C GLN A 135 15.00 -4.90 -1.16
N GLY A 136 14.12 -3.97 -1.46
CA GLY A 136 12.72 -4.25 -1.76
C GLY A 136 12.27 -3.50 -2.99
N PHE A 137 11.42 -4.08 -3.82
CA PHE A 137 10.96 -3.37 -5.00
C PHE A 137 9.91 -2.30 -4.65
N SER A 138 9.86 -1.25 -5.46
CA SER A 138 8.86 -0.17 -5.37
C SER A 138 7.71 -0.34 -6.37
N ASP A 139 7.67 -1.42 -7.14
CA ASP A 139 6.61 -1.71 -8.09
C ASP A 139 5.23 -1.80 -7.45
N LEU A 140 4.27 -1.17 -8.13
CA LEU A 140 2.87 -1.08 -7.75
C LEU A 140 2.02 -1.59 -8.91
N VAL A 141 0.91 -2.24 -8.58
CA VAL A 141 -0.06 -2.71 -9.57
C VAL A 141 -1.34 -1.91 -9.40
N LYS A 142 -1.67 -1.11 -10.42
CA LYS A 142 -2.88 -0.29 -10.45
C LYS A 142 -4.00 -1.02 -11.18
N ASP A 143 -5.24 -0.72 -10.82
CA ASP A 143 -6.39 -1.19 -11.57
C ASP A 143 -6.59 -0.37 -12.85
N ALA A 144 -7.52 -0.80 -13.71
CA ALA A 144 -7.78 -0.16 -15.00
C ALA A 144 -8.27 1.30 -14.90
N ASP A 145 -8.73 1.71 -13.72
CA ASP A 145 -9.07 3.10 -13.37
C ASP A 145 -7.88 3.87 -12.77
N GLU A 146 -6.67 3.32 -12.83
CA GLU A 146 -5.41 3.83 -12.28
C GLU A 146 -5.37 3.93 -10.75
N VAL A 147 -6.41 3.45 -10.06
CA VAL A 147 -6.50 3.48 -8.59
C VAL A 147 -5.74 2.30 -7.98
N LEU A 148 -5.00 2.59 -6.91
CA LEU A 148 -4.25 1.60 -6.16
C LEU A 148 -5.16 0.86 -5.16
N HIS A 149 -5.81 -0.21 -5.57
CA HIS A 149 -6.59 -1.07 -4.66
C HIS A 149 -5.80 -2.28 -4.14
N ARG A 150 -4.63 -2.54 -4.72
CA ARG A 150 -3.87 -3.79 -4.53
C ARG A 150 -2.50 -3.52 -3.94
N HIS A 151 -2.05 -4.48 -3.13
CA HIS A 151 -0.71 -4.52 -2.56
C HIS A 151 0.04 -5.71 -3.16
N LEU A 152 1.01 -5.41 -4.02
CA LEU A 152 1.96 -6.38 -4.53
C LEU A 152 3.00 -6.69 -3.45
N LEU A 153 3.04 -7.93 -2.96
CA LEU A 153 3.94 -8.39 -1.91
C LEU A 153 5.19 -9.05 -2.47
N VAL A 154 5.00 -9.87 -3.52
CA VAL A 154 6.06 -10.65 -4.15
C VAL A 154 5.98 -10.45 -5.65
N MET A 155 7.11 -10.25 -6.32
CA MET A 155 7.18 -10.28 -7.77
C MET A 155 7.92 -11.54 -8.23
N ASP A 156 7.58 -12.02 -9.42
CA ASP A 156 8.37 -13.05 -10.07
C ASP A 156 9.70 -12.46 -10.54
N SER A 157 10.80 -13.18 -10.30
CA SER A 157 12.13 -12.71 -10.70
C SER A 157 12.23 -12.63 -12.23
N ASN A 158 12.50 -11.45 -12.77
CA ASN A 158 12.82 -11.28 -14.18
C ASN A 158 14.35 -11.37 -14.37
N PRO A 159 14.89 -12.37 -15.10
CA PRO A 159 16.32 -12.53 -15.28
C PRO A 159 17.03 -11.35 -15.95
N ILE A 160 16.29 -10.50 -16.66
CA ILE A 160 16.82 -9.33 -17.37
C ILE A 160 16.84 -8.10 -16.46
N SER A 161 16.05 -8.09 -15.38
CA SER A 161 15.96 -6.94 -14.49
C SER A 161 17.15 -6.85 -13.54
N SER A 162 17.66 -5.64 -13.33
CA SER A 162 18.64 -5.36 -12.26
C SER A 162 18.03 -5.42 -10.86
N CYS A 163 16.69 -5.34 -10.74
CA CYS A 163 15.96 -5.52 -9.49
C CYS A 163 15.62 -7.00 -9.30
N THR A 164 16.39 -7.68 -8.45
CA THR A 164 16.29 -9.14 -8.25
C THR A 164 15.64 -9.54 -6.92
N THR A 165 15.28 -8.56 -6.10
CA THR A 165 14.59 -8.83 -4.83
C THR A 165 13.18 -9.34 -5.11
N PRO A 166 12.76 -10.44 -4.46
CA PRO A 166 11.44 -11.00 -4.68
C PRO A 166 10.34 -10.27 -3.92
N TYR A 167 10.66 -9.38 -2.96
CA TYR A 167 9.68 -8.77 -2.06
C TYR A 167 9.62 -7.25 -2.22
N ALA A 168 8.42 -6.70 -2.05
CA ALA A 168 8.21 -5.25 -2.01
C ALA A 168 8.95 -4.61 -0.84
N LEU A 169 9.33 -3.33 -0.93
CA LEU A 169 9.92 -2.58 0.19
C LEU A 169 9.02 -2.66 1.44
N SER A 170 7.72 -2.47 1.26
CA SER A 170 6.75 -2.53 2.36
C SER A 170 6.69 -3.91 3.01
N ALA A 171 6.79 -4.99 2.21
CA ALA A 171 6.84 -6.35 2.72
C ALA A 171 8.16 -6.61 3.48
N GLN A 172 9.31 -6.26 2.90
CA GLN A 172 10.63 -6.42 3.52
C GLN A 172 10.73 -5.73 4.89
N LEU A 173 10.30 -4.48 4.99
CA LEU A 173 10.35 -3.72 6.24
C LEU A 173 9.43 -4.33 7.31
N ALA A 174 8.22 -4.72 6.94
CA ALA A 174 7.29 -5.37 7.86
C ALA A 174 7.83 -6.74 8.33
N PHE A 175 8.34 -7.56 7.41
CA PHE A 175 8.90 -8.88 7.71
C PHE A 175 10.15 -8.78 8.59
N TYR A 176 11.03 -7.83 8.30
CA TYR A 176 12.20 -7.57 9.13
C TYR A 176 11.80 -7.20 10.56
N ALA A 177 10.89 -6.24 10.72
CA ALA A 177 10.41 -5.82 12.04
C ALA A 177 9.78 -7.00 12.82
N LEU A 178 8.92 -7.78 12.16
CA LEU A 178 8.28 -8.95 12.77
C LEU A 178 9.28 -10.07 13.10
N ALA A 179 10.30 -10.29 12.27
CA ALA A 179 11.34 -11.28 12.51
C ALA A 179 12.16 -10.97 13.77
N THR A 180 12.39 -9.68 14.07
CA THR A 180 13.05 -9.29 15.33
C THR A 180 12.22 -9.62 16.58
N GLU A 181 10.91 -9.81 16.42
CA GLU A 181 9.97 -10.29 17.45
C GLU A 181 9.76 -11.82 17.38
N LYS A 182 10.59 -12.53 16.61
CA LYS A 182 10.53 -13.99 16.38
C LYS A 182 9.26 -14.46 15.65
N ILE A 183 8.63 -13.57 14.88
CA ILE A 183 7.50 -13.92 14.03
C ILE A 183 8.03 -14.28 12.64
N ALA A 184 7.89 -15.55 12.26
CA ALA A 184 8.41 -16.07 11.01
C ALA A 184 7.49 -15.79 9.81
N VAL A 185 8.11 -15.63 8.64
CA VAL A 185 7.43 -15.60 7.34
C VAL A 185 7.68 -16.94 6.66
N SER A 186 6.61 -17.57 6.16
CA SER A 186 6.65 -18.90 5.55
C SER A 186 5.57 -19.02 4.49
N TYR A 187 5.62 -20.07 3.68
CA TYR A 187 4.50 -20.47 2.83
C TYR A 187 3.77 -21.65 3.47
N ASN A 188 2.44 -21.65 3.44
CA ASN A 188 1.64 -22.78 3.90
C ASN A 188 1.63 -23.91 2.85
N SER A 189 0.95 -25.02 3.16
CA SER A 189 0.80 -26.16 2.23
C SER A 189 0.07 -25.83 0.93
N GLN A 190 -0.72 -24.76 0.90
CA GLN A 190 -1.39 -24.26 -0.31
C GLN A 190 -0.53 -23.28 -1.11
N GLY A 191 0.71 -23.00 -0.69
CA GLY A 191 1.56 -22.00 -1.33
C GLY A 191 1.16 -20.55 -1.02
N GLU A 192 0.36 -20.31 0.01
CA GLU A 192 -0.02 -18.97 0.45
C GLU A 192 0.99 -18.41 1.45
N LEU A 193 1.25 -17.11 1.35
CA LEU A 193 2.18 -16.42 2.22
C LEU A 193 1.59 -16.28 3.63
N LYS A 194 2.30 -16.80 4.62
CA LYS A 194 1.91 -16.82 6.04
C LYS A 194 2.94 -16.08 6.88
N VAL A 195 2.47 -15.14 7.70
CA VAL A 195 3.28 -14.34 8.63
C VAL A 195 2.78 -14.58 10.05
N GLY A 196 3.58 -15.26 10.87
CA GLY A 196 3.10 -15.79 12.15
C GLY A 196 1.92 -16.73 11.92
N ASP A 197 0.75 -16.40 12.46
CA ASP A 197 -0.50 -17.17 12.25
C ASP A 197 -1.42 -16.60 11.17
N VAL A 198 -1.06 -15.45 10.58
CA VAL A 198 -1.90 -14.76 9.60
C VAL A 198 -1.54 -15.21 8.20
N VAL A 199 -2.54 -15.65 7.43
CA VAL A 199 -2.39 -15.97 6.01
C VAL A 199 -2.77 -14.75 5.18
N LEU A 200 -1.84 -14.25 4.37
CA LEU A 200 -2.08 -13.16 3.43
C LEU A 200 -2.68 -13.77 2.16
N LYS A 201 -4.00 -13.93 2.09
CA LYS A 201 -4.65 -14.62 0.95
C LYS A 201 -4.44 -13.87 -0.36
N GLN A 202 -3.84 -14.55 -1.34
CA GLN A 202 -3.63 -13.99 -2.67
C GLN A 202 -4.96 -13.66 -3.35
N LEU A 203 -5.00 -12.51 -4.02
CA LEU A 203 -6.09 -12.14 -4.91
C LEU A 203 -6.11 -13.09 -6.12
N GLN A 204 -7.27 -13.70 -6.36
CA GLN A 204 -7.47 -14.66 -7.45
C GLN A 204 -8.40 -14.09 -8.50
N ASN A 205 -8.27 -14.58 -9.73
CA ASN A 205 -9.18 -14.23 -10.80
C ASN A 205 -10.61 -14.77 -10.54
N HIS A 206 -11.62 -14.06 -11.05
CA HIS A 206 -13.05 -14.35 -10.84
C HIS A 206 -13.46 -14.44 -9.36
N ARG A 207 -12.99 -13.48 -8.56
CA ARG A 207 -13.36 -13.31 -7.15
C ARG A 207 -13.80 -11.87 -6.90
N GLY A 208 -14.92 -11.68 -6.22
CA GLY A 208 -15.40 -10.34 -5.84
C GLY A 208 -15.66 -9.49 -7.07
N GLY A 209 -15.12 -8.28 -7.11
CA GLY A 209 -15.17 -7.41 -8.29
C GLY A 209 -14.07 -7.70 -9.33
N TYR A 210 -13.14 -8.62 -9.05
CA TYR A 210 -12.01 -8.90 -9.93
C TYR A 210 -12.31 -10.11 -10.83
N HIS A 211 -12.64 -9.83 -12.09
CA HIS A 211 -13.00 -10.87 -13.06
C HIS A 211 -12.00 -11.06 -14.20
N GLN A 212 -11.09 -10.10 -14.41
CA GLN A 212 -9.95 -10.20 -15.31
C GLN A 212 -8.73 -9.56 -14.66
N VAL A 213 -8.33 -10.06 -13.50
CA VAL A 213 -7.18 -9.51 -12.76
C VAL A 213 -5.88 -9.99 -13.40
N ASP A 214 -4.93 -9.07 -13.52
CA ASP A 214 -3.53 -9.45 -13.76
C ASP A 214 -3.02 -10.23 -12.54
N THR A 215 -2.63 -11.48 -12.76
CA THR A 215 -2.12 -12.39 -11.72
C THR A 215 -0.60 -12.33 -11.60
N TRP A 216 0.05 -11.26 -12.07
CA TRP A 216 1.49 -11.09 -11.92
C TRP A 216 1.90 -10.96 -10.45
N GLY A 217 2.75 -11.87 -9.98
CA GLY A 217 3.22 -11.89 -8.59
C GLY A 217 2.13 -12.17 -7.55
N TYR A 218 2.49 -11.98 -6.29
CA TYR A 218 1.64 -12.24 -5.13
C TYR A 218 0.99 -10.94 -4.66
N GLN A 219 -0.29 -10.77 -4.96
CA GLN A 219 -1.05 -9.55 -4.67
C GLN A 219 -2.15 -9.81 -3.64
N ILE A 220 -2.41 -8.85 -2.75
CA ILE A 220 -3.56 -8.86 -1.84
C ILE A 220 -4.32 -7.53 -1.96
N LEU A 221 -5.56 -7.48 -1.47
CA LEU A 221 -6.29 -6.21 -1.40
C LEU A 221 -5.68 -5.28 -0.35
N LEU A 222 -5.62 -3.99 -0.67
CA LEU A 222 -5.09 -2.96 0.21
C LEU A 222 -6.21 -2.41 1.09
N ASN A 223 -6.07 -2.68 2.38
CA ASN A 223 -6.90 -2.20 3.46
C ASN A 223 -6.30 -0.91 4.04
N TYR A 224 -6.55 0.22 3.40
CA TYR A 224 -6.12 1.53 3.87
C TYR A 224 -6.61 1.81 5.30
N ARG A 225 -5.69 2.27 6.15
CA ARG A 225 -6.01 2.86 7.43
C ARG A 225 -6.39 4.33 7.22
N SER A 226 -7.58 4.71 7.66
CA SER A 226 -8.08 6.08 7.61
C SER A 226 -7.92 6.73 8.98
N TYR A 227 -7.23 7.89 9.07
CA TYR A 227 -7.20 8.73 10.28
C TYR A 227 -7.40 10.20 9.93
N ARG A 228 -8.62 10.76 9.99
CA ARG A 228 -8.96 12.11 9.46
C ARG A 228 -8.72 12.29 7.95
N SER A 229 -7.66 11.67 7.43
CA SER A 229 -7.18 11.51 6.06
C SER A 229 -6.23 10.30 6.03
N PRO A 230 -6.21 9.48 4.95
CA PRO A 230 -5.24 8.39 4.81
C PRO A 230 -3.79 8.87 4.66
N THR A 231 -3.56 10.17 4.42
CA THR A 231 -2.20 10.75 4.41
C THR A 231 -1.65 10.99 5.81
N SER A 232 -2.51 11.01 6.83
CA SER A 232 -2.13 11.17 8.24
C SER A 232 -1.94 9.83 8.95
N ILE A 233 -1.39 8.85 8.23
CA ILE A 233 -1.23 7.46 8.68
C ILE A 233 -0.26 7.29 9.85
N ALA A 234 0.73 8.16 9.95
CA ALA A 234 1.78 8.11 10.97
C ALA A 234 2.29 9.53 11.24
N GLN A 235 3.16 9.68 12.23
CA GLN A 235 3.86 10.93 12.46
C GLN A 235 4.79 11.22 11.27
N THR A 236 4.77 12.48 10.81
CA THR A 236 5.56 12.94 9.68
C THR A 236 6.48 14.08 10.11
N VAL A 237 7.74 14.03 9.68
CA VAL A 237 8.77 15.05 9.90
C VAL A 237 9.50 15.31 8.59
N THR A 238 10.02 16.51 8.37
CA THR A 238 10.79 16.81 7.15
C THR A 238 12.24 16.37 7.28
N LEU A 239 12.92 16.19 6.14
CA LEU A 239 14.35 15.94 6.11
C LEU A 239 15.12 17.04 6.86
N GLU A 240 14.80 18.31 6.63
CA GLU A 240 15.38 19.43 7.37
C GLU A 240 15.23 19.27 8.89
N GLN A 241 14.02 18.96 9.38
CA GLN A 241 13.78 18.79 10.81
C GLN A 241 14.69 17.72 11.41
N VAL A 242 14.90 16.60 10.72
CA VAL A 242 15.83 15.55 11.18
C VAL A 242 17.28 16.05 11.16
N LEU A 243 17.72 16.69 10.07
CA LEU A 243 19.09 17.20 9.92
C LEU A 243 19.43 18.30 10.94
N ARG A 244 18.43 19.06 11.39
CA ARG A 244 18.56 20.14 12.38
C ARG A 244 18.29 19.69 13.83
N ASN A 245 18.12 18.39 14.08
CA ASN A 245 17.79 17.81 15.41
C ASN A 245 16.48 18.34 16.02
N GLN A 246 15.48 18.61 15.20
CA GLN A 246 14.15 19.08 15.64
C GLN A 246 13.17 17.92 15.86
N ILE A 247 13.68 16.71 16.04
CA ILE A 247 12.90 15.50 16.32
C ILE A 247 13.31 14.92 17.67
N ARG A 248 12.39 14.25 18.34
CA ARG A 248 12.64 13.69 19.67
C ARG A 248 13.03 12.21 19.56
N PRO A 249 13.84 11.66 20.49
CA PRO A 249 14.24 10.26 20.44
C PRO A 249 13.06 9.29 20.39
N GLU A 250 11.97 9.58 21.11
CA GLU A 250 10.75 8.76 21.13
C GLU A 250 10.02 8.70 19.79
N ASP A 251 10.27 9.66 18.89
CA ASP A 251 9.67 9.69 17.56
C ASP A 251 10.31 8.65 16.62
N VAL A 252 11.52 8.16 16.95
CA VAL A 252 12.31 7.24 16.11
C VAL A 252 12.54 5.89 16.79
N HIS A 253 12.68 5.88 18.12
CA HIS A 253 13.04 4.68 18.87
C HIS A 253 12.07 3.53 18.61
N ASP A 254 12.62 2.39 18.21
CA ASP A 254 11.86 1.18 17.92
C ASP A 254 10.75 1.34 16.86
N ARG A 255 10.90 2.30 15.94
CA ARG A 255 9.97 2.51 14.83
C ARG A 255 10.59 2.15 13.48
N ILE A 256 9.74 1.78 12.54
CA ILE A 256 10.12 1.72 11.13
C ILE A 256 10.07 3.15 10.59
N VAL A 257 11.22 3.65 10.13
CA VAL A 257 11.36 4.98 9.53
C VAL A 257 11.32 4.84 8.02
N LEU A 258 10.32 5.42 7.38
CA LEU A 258 10.26 5.55 5.93
C LEU A 258 10.82 6.91 5.52
N VAL A 259 11.68 6.94 4.51
CA VAL A 259 12.26 8.16 3.96
C VAL A 259 11.86 8.24 2.51
N GLY A 260 11.10 9.27 2.12
CA GLY A 260 10.59 9.39 0.75
C GLY A 260 10.23 10.82 0.36
N VAL A 261 10.01 11.03 -0.93
CA VAL A 261 9.75 12.37 -1.48
C VAL A 261 8.26 12.68 -1.46
N THR A 262 7.89 13.88 -1.02
CA THR A 262 6.51 14.41 -1.10
C THR A 262 6.48 15.78 -1.75
N ALA A 263 7.54 16.12 -2.49
CA ALA A 263 7.65 17.32 -3.28
C ALA A 263 6.81 17.18 -4.57
N PRO A 264 5.88 18.10 -4.88
CA PRO A 264 5.06 18.03 -6.09
C PRO A 264 5.85 17.86 -7.39
N SER A 265 7.03 18.48 -7.49
CA SER A 265 7.90 18.40 -8.67
C SER A 265 8.52 17.02 -8.90
N ALA A 266 8.50 16.12 -7.92
CA ALA A 266 9.05 14.77 -8.05
C ALA A 266 8.09 13.80 -8.75
N GLY A 267 6.79 14.09 -8.77
CA GLY A 267 5.80 13.31 -9.53
C GLY A 267 5.48 11.90 -8.98
N ASP A 268 5.86 11.58 -7.74
CA ASP A 268 5.58 10.27 -7.11
C ASP A 268 4.23 10.26 -6.37
N TYR A 269 3.15 10.39 -7.13
CA TYR A 269 1.79 10.55 -6.64
C TYR A 269 0.86 9.49 -7.24
N LEU A 270 0.00 8.93 -6.38
CA LEU A 270 -0.81 7.75 -6.70
C LEU A 270 -2.30 8.04 -6.50
N LEU A 271 -3.12 7.65 -7.46
CA LEU A 271 -4.58 7.64 -7.26
C LEU A 271 -4.93 6.54 -6.26
N THR A 272 -5.78 6.88 -5.29
CA THR A 272 -6.24 5.95 -4.26
C THR A 272 -7.75 6.08 -4.08
N PRO A 273 -8.39 5.14 -3.36
CA PRO A 273 -9.81 5.24 -3.00
C PRO A 273 -10.21 6.55 -2.31
N TYR A 274 -9.25 7.29 -1.76
CA TYR A 274 -9.50 8.54 -1.06
C TYR A 274 -9.19 9.73 -1.96
N LYS A 275 -10.07 10.73 -1.86
CA LYS A 275 -9.80 12.06 -2.41
C LYS A 275 -8.98 12.81 -1.38
N ALA A 276 -7.80 13.31 -1.75
CA ALA A 276 -7.14 14.33 -0.94
C ALA A 276 -8.09 15.55 -0.84
N ASN A 277 -8.10 16.25 0.30
CA ASN A 277 -8.98 17.39 0.55
C ASN A 277 -8.99 18.42 -0.60
N GLU A 278 -10.05 19.25 -0.64
CA GLU A 278 -10.46 20.23 -1.68
C GLU A 278 -9.38 21.09 -2.38
N ASP A 279 -8.12 21.12 -1.93
CA ASP A 279 -7.06 22.01 -2.42
C ASP A 279 -5.81 21.32 -2.98
N SER A 280 -5.76 19.98 -3.10
CA SER A 280 -4.62 19.29 -3.72
C SER A 280 -5.08 18.14 -4.61
N THR A 281 -4.32 17.87 -5.68
CA THR A 281 -4.56 16.76 -6.62
C THR A 281 -4.90 15.49 -5.84
N ASN A 282 -5.85 14.69 -6.34
CA ASN A 282 -6.48 13.52 -5.68
C ASN A 282 -5.50 12.35 -5.43
N GLU A 283 -4.29 12.61 -4.97
CA GLU A 283 -3.16 11.71 -5.08
C GLU A 283 -2.38 11.60 -3.76
N MET A 284 -1.98 10.38 -3.43
CA MET A 284 -1.20 10.03 -2.26
C MET A 284 0.27 9.90 -2.64
N PRO A 285 1.22 10.51 -1.90
CA PRO A 285 2.64 10.28 -2.16
C PRO A 285 3.03 8.80 -2.00
N GLY A 286 3.95 8.30 -2.84
CA GLY A 286 4.40 6.90 -2.83
C GLY A 286 4.82 6.38 -1.45
N VAL A 287 5.59 7.19 -0.71
CA VAL A 287 6.04 6.85 0.64
C VAL A 287 4.90 6.66 1.64
N ILE A 288 3.79 7.39 1.47
CA ILE A 288 2.59 7.23 2.30
C ILE A 288 1.88 5.92 1.93
N ALA A 289 1.82 5.56 0.64
CA ALA A 289 1.26 4.28 0.21
C ALA A 289 2.08 3.09 0.77
N HIS A 290 3.41 3.20 0.76
CA HIS A 290 4.28 2.21 1.43
C HIS A 290 4.02 2.14 2.94
N ALA A 291 3.78 3.27 3.62
CA ALA A 291 3.41 3.28 5.03
C ALA A 291 2.07 2.56 5.29
N GLN A 292 1.06 2.77 4.44
CA GLN A 292 -0.24 2.08 4.49
C GLN A 292 -0.07 0.57 4.35
N MET A 293 0.75 0.13 3.40
CA MET A 293 1.07 -1.28 3.16
C MET A 293 1.81 -1.95 4.33
N ILE A 294 2.78 -1.26 4.95
CA ILE A 294 3.47 -1.77 6.14
C ILE A 294 2.50 -1.87 7.32
N SER A 295 1.73 -0.80 7.56
CA SER A 295 0.72 -0.74 8.61
C SER A 295 -0.28 -1.88 8.49
N GLN A 296 -0.73 -2.22 7.27
CA GLN A 296 -1.60 -3.36 7.01
C GLN A 296 -0.99 -4.67 7.52
N ILE A 297 0.24 -5.00 7.12
CA ILE A 297 0.88 -6.27 7.50
C ILE A 297 1.08 -6.32 9.02
N LEU A 298 1.65 -5.26 9.59
CA LEU A 298 1.91 -5.21 11.04
C LEU A 298 0.62 -5.32 11.84
N SER A 299 -0.44 -4.61 11.44
CA SER A 299 -1.71 -4.61 12.16
C SER A 299 -2.44 -5.94 12.03
N ALA A 300 -2.38 -6.60 10.88
CA ALA A 300 -2.97 -7.92 10.73
C ALA A 300 -2.30 -8.94 11.66
N VAL A 301 -0.97 -8.90 11.72
CA VAL A 301 -0.18 -9.86 12.51
C VAL A 301 -0.28 -9.60 14.01
N LYS A 302 -0.05 -8.34 14.44
CA LYS A 302 0.07 -7.95 15.84
C LYS A 302 -1.28 -7.61 16.48
N ASP A 303 -2.14 -6.91 15.75
CA ASP A 303 -3.37 -6.33 16.29
C ASP A 303 -4.63 -7.10 15.84
N LYS A 304 -4.45 -8.15 15.02
CA LYS A 304 -5.53 -8.93 14.40
C LYS A 304 -6.50 -8.06 13.57
N ARG A 305 -6.01 -6.93 13.02
CA ARG A 305 -6.78 -6.11 12.09
C ARG A 305 -7.14 -6.95 10.86
N PRO A 306 -8.42 -7.06 10.47
CA PRO A 306 -8.83 -7.92 9.38
C PRO A 306 -8.19 -7.48 8.06
N LEU A 307 -7.78 -8.46 7.25
CA LEU A 307 -7.41 -8.23 5.86
C LEU A 307 -8.68 -8.24 5.01
N LEU A 308 -8.67 -7.48 3.91
CA LEU A 308 -9.78 -7.52 2.97
C LEU A 308 -9.77 -8.87 2.25
N GLU A 309 -10.80 -9.66 2.52
CA GLU A 309 -11.02 -10.94 1.86
C GLU A 309 -12.13 -10.86 0.85
N VAL A 310 -11.96 -11.62 -0.22
CA VAL A 310 -12.96 -11.72 -1.27
C VAL A 310 -13.75 -13.01 -1.12
N TRP A 311 -15.06 -12.92 -1.27
CA TRP A 311 -15.94 -14.06 -1.18
C TRP A 311 -15.75 -15.04 -2.34
N SER A 312 -16.12 -16.30 -2.10
CA SER A 312 -16.19 -17.29 -3.18
C SER A 312 -17.40 -17.00 -4.07
N ILE A 313 -17.31 -17.44 -5.33
CA ILE A 313 -18.36 -17.19 -6.33
C ILE A 313 -19.75 -17.67 -5.89
N TRP A 314 -19.82 -18.73 -5.09
CA TRP A 314 -21.08 -19.26 -4.55
C TRP A 314 -21.70 -18.33 -3.51
N LYS A 315 -20.89 -17.76 -2.60
CA LYS A 315 -21.37 -16.78 -1.62
C LYS A 315 -21.85 -15.51 -2.31
N ASP A 316 -21.12 -15.04 -3.32
CA ASP A 316 -21.51 -13.90 -4.15
C ASP A 316 -22.82 -14.17 -4.90
N SER A 317 -22.96 -15.36 -5.48
CA SER A 317 -24.18 -15.75 -6.20
C SER A 317 -25.39 -15.82 -5.28
N LEU A 318 -25.21 -16.36 -4.06
CA LEU A 318 -26.25 -16.40 -3.04
C LEU A 318 -26.66 -14.98 -2.61
N TRP A 319 -25.69 -14.09 -2.42
CA TRP A 319 -25.92 -12.70 -2.06
C TRP A 319 -26.76 -11.97 -3.11
N VAL A 320 -26.34 -12.05 -4.37
CA VAL A 320 -27.08 -11.46 -5.50
C VAL A 320 -28.47 -12.08 -5.63
N TRP A 321 -28.61 -13.37 -5.37
CA TRP A 321 -29.91 -14.05 -5.38
C TRP A 321 -30.86 -13.54 -4.31
N VAL A 322 -30.40 -13.38 -3.06
CA VAL A 322 -31.22 -12.84 -1.95
C VAL A 322 -31.74 -11.44 -2.30
N TRP A 323 -30.89 -10.56 -2.83
CA TRP A 323 -31.30 -9.21 -3.22
C TRP A 323 -32.20 -9.18 -4.46
N ALA A 324 -31.99 -10.09 -5.41
CA ALA A 324 -32.87 -10.22 -6.58
C ALA A 324 -34.28 -10.71 -6.18
N VAL A 325 -34.37 -11.68 -5.26
CA VAL A 325 -35.66 -12.15 -4.71
C VAL A 325 -36.35 -11.05 -3.92
N THR A 326 -35.61 -10.34 -3.06
CA THR A 326 -36.14 -9.21 -2.29
C THR A 326 -36.70 -8.12 -3.21
N GLY A 327 -35.94 -7.72 -4.24
CA GLY A 327 -36.40 -6.75 -5.24
C GLY A 327 -37.65 -7.22 -6.00
N GLY A 328 -37.70 -8.50 -6.40
CA GLY A 328 -38.87 -9.08 -7.06
C GLY A 328 -40.12 -9.05 -6.19
N ILE A 329 -40.00 -9.41 -4.92
CA ILE A 329 -41.08 -9.32 -3.92
C ILE A 329 -41.56 -7.87 -3.79
N LEU A 330 -40.64 -6.93 -3.60
CA LEU A 330 -40.97 -5.51 -3.45
C LEU A 330 -41.71 -4.94 -4.67
N ILE A 331 -41.35 -5.35 -5.89
CA ILE A 331 -42.06 -4.93 -7.10
C ILE A 331 -43.48 -5.50 -7.11
N VAL A 332 -43.67 -6.78 -6.83
CA VAL A 332 -45.00 -7.42 -6.85
C VAL A 332 -45.97 -6.77 -5.85
N TYR A 333 -45.52 -6.49 -4.64
CA TYR A 333 -46.36 -5.88 -3.61
C TYR A 333 -46.44 -4.34 -3.72
N GLY A 334 -45.39 -3.70 -4.22
CA GLY A 334 -45.28 -2.24 -4.35
C GLY A 334 -45.89 -1.66 -5.62
N ASN A 335 -46.21 -2.47 -6.64
CA ASN A 335 -46.75 -1.99 -7.93
C ASN A 335 -48.12 -1.28 -7.83
N ARG A 336 -48.75 -1.28 -6.66
CA ARG A 336 -49.99 -0.54 -6.40
C ARG A 336 -49.76 0.95 -6.16
N SER A 337 -48.54 1.37 -5.78
CA SER A 337 -48.21 2.78 -5.53
C SER A 337 -46.74 3.06 -5.81
N ARG A 338 -46.48 4.03 -6.72
CA ARG A 338 -45.11 4.47 -7.05
C ARG A 338 -44.34 4.99 -5.83
N ILE A 339 -45.05 5.58 -4.86
CA ILE A 339 -44.42 6.10 -3.63
C ILE A 339 -43.91 4.95 -2.75
N ILE A 340 -44.71 3.89 -2.58
CA ILE A 340 -44.32 2.71 -1.81
C ILE A 340 -43.11 2.03 -2.46
N LEU A 341 -43.08 1.95 -3.78
CA LEU A 341 -41.93 1.40 -4.52
C LEU A 341 -40.65 2.22 -4.29
N VAL A 342 -40.72 3.55 -4.39
CA VAL A 342 -39.57 4.44 -4.15
C VAL A 342 -39.05 4.29 -2.72
N LEU A 343 -39.95 4.31 -1.72
CA LEU A 343 -39.58 4.13 -0.32
C LEU A 343 -38.95 2.75 -0.06
N ALA A 344 -39.47 1.71 -0.70
CA ALA A 344 -38.93 0.36 -0.57
C ALA A 344 -37.52 0.23 -1.18
N ILE A 345 -37.28 0.85 -2.33
CA ILE A 345 -35.95 0.90 -2.96
C ILE A 345 -34.97 1.67 -2.08
N ALA A 346 -35.37 2.86 -1.61
CA ALA A 346 -34.56 3.68 -0.72
C ALA A 346 -34.22 2.94 0.59
N GLY A 347 -35.20 2.27 1.20
CA GLY A 347 -35.00 1.45 2.39
C GLY A 347 -34.07 0.26 2.14
N SER A 348 -34.20 -0.42 1.00
CA SER A 348 -33.31 -1.54 0.63
C SER A 348 -31.87 -1.08 0.46
N LEU A 349 -31.65 0.05 -0.22
CA LEU A 349 -30.31 0.65 -0.33
C LEU A 349 -29.78 1.10 1.03
N GLY A 350 -30.65 1.68 1.85
CA GLY A 350 -30.35 2.08 3.23
C GLY A 350 -30.02 0.92 4.17
N ILE A 351 -30.37 -0.32 3.82
CA ILE A 351 -29.99 -1.55 4.55
C ILE A 351 -28.74 -2.17 3.92
N LEU A 352 -28.68 -2.26 2.60
CA LEU A 352 -27.57 -2.88 1.88
C LEU A 352 -26.25 -2.16 2.15
N TYR A 353 -26.25 -0.83 2.09
CA TYR A 353 -25.05 -0.03 2.30
C TYR A 353 -24.41 -0.24 3.68
N PRO A 354 -25.11 -0.06 4.82
CA PRO A 354 -24.52 -0.30 6.14
C PRO A 354 -24.17 -1.77 6.36
N LEU A 355 -24.89 -2.71 5.74
CA LEU A 355 -24.54 -4.13 5.83
C LEU A 355 -23.22 -4.44 5.11
N CYS A 356 -23.01 -3.87 3.92
CA CYS A 356 -21.72 -3.96 3.23
C CYS A 356 -20.60 -3.25 4.01
N LEU A 357 -20.88 -2.11 4.63
CA LEU A 357 -19.92 -1.39 5.46
C LEU A 357 -19.54 -2.20 6.71
N TYR A 358 -20.51 -2.83 7.37
CA TYR A 358 -20.29 -3.72 8.52
C TYR A 358 -19.47 -4.96 8.15
N LEU A 359 -19.66 -5.52 6.95
CA LEU A 359 -18.85 -6.63 6.46
C LEU A 359 -17.42 -6.21 6.09
N LEU A 360 -17.21 -4.93 5.79
CA LEU A 360 -15.90 -4.39 5.44
C LEU A 360 -15.05 -4.11 6.68
N ILE A 361 -15.64 -3.58 7.75
CA ILE A 361 -14.98 -3.27 9.03
C ILE A 361 -14.64 -4.55 9.78
#